data_AF-A0A2S4L8Y8-F1
#
_entry.id   AF-A0A2S4L8Y8-F1
#
_cell.length_a   1.000
_cell.length_b   1.000
_cell.length_c   1.000
_cell.angle_alpha   90.00
_cell.angle_beta   90.00
_cell.angle_gamma   90.00
#
_symmetry.space_group_name_H-M   'P 1'
#
loop_
_entity.id
_entity.type
_entity.pdbx_description
1 polymer ?
#
loop_
_entity_poly.entity_id
_entity_poly.type
_entity_poly.pdbx_seq_one_letter_code
_entity_poly.pdbx_strand_id
1 'polypeptide(L)'
;MFSFLRAPLPPRTNNTENNPIIYEAGRSSVTFAAPGSDYIMTHRIPPTTKEHGISIIEPPFHYHIYQDEFFHVQSGKGRFFRGVDPKPFAVLSGEPGGQATASVKAGRYHRFENASETEDLVVDIHLTPESYESEQRFFRNFFGYLDDCKTAGTPPSFFQLMVFLHSADTPFAVSLPWEWMGKMASRLLLWTVAYWGRFVLGYKQNYPEYYEEGKTNPSSPSFAEEIPHRPGRWIIYIHGGAWRDPLVDSSSFESAALNILAAKHTTPVAGIASLNYPLSSHPNHPTHPAPPRDPSQPIDIAGTAKHPDHILAVLSALAYLQRDLGVAHDYILSGHSCGATLAFQVAMDSQRWAGIGNKEQVIPIIKKPSVIVGLNGLYNLAHFINQPDESHAALVPVYDAFTRGAFGDDEQVWQQVCPTDVEDWAKEWPEGKTVVVVQSREDGLVPYSQTELMKMRLSETSKLEVKELDAGGDHNDLWKQGDSLAEIMLEVLESSTKHD
;
A
#
# COMPACT_ATOMS: atom_id res chain seq x y z
N MET A 1 15.89 -22.08 -14.02
CA MET A 1 16.55 -20.77 -14.26
C MET A 1 17.95 -21.04 -14.79
N PHE A 2 18.31 -20.53 -15.97
CA PHE A 2 19.63 -20.69 -16.61
C PHE A 2 20.59 -19.56 -16.18
N SER A 3 20.62 -19.26 -14.87
CA SER A 3 21.36 -18.12 -14.32
C SER A 3 22.89 -18.24 -14.47
N PHE A 4 23.41 -19.43 -14.76
CA PHE A 4 24.83 -19.64 -15.07
C PHE A 4 25.25 -19.08 -16.44
N LEU A 5 24.29 -18.79 -17.34
CA LEU A 5 24.55 -18.09 -18.62
C LEU A 5 24.57 -16.57 -18.46
N ARG A 6 24.25 -16.07 -17.26
CA ARG A 6 24.20 -14.64 -16.95
C ARG A 6 25.63 -14.10 -16.79
N ALA A 7 25.87 -12.91 -17.32
CA ALA A 7 27.10 -12.17 -17.04
C ALA A 7 27.24 -11.95 -15.52
N PRO A 8 28.47 -11.97 -14.97
CA PRO A 8 28.71 -11.60 -13.58
C PRO A 8 28.14 -10.21 -13.30
N LEU A 9 27.42 -10.07 -12.19
CA LEU A 9 26.97 -8.75 -11.72
C LEU A 9 28.18 -8.01 -11.13
N PRO A 10 28.28 -6.68 -11.29
CA PRO A 10 29.29 -5.92 -10.57
C PRO A 10 29.06 -6.03 -9.05
N PRO A 11 30.09 -5.81 -8.23
CA PRO A 11 29.91 -5.52 -6.81
C PRO A 11 28.91 -4.39 -6.66
N ARG A 12 27.89 -4.58 -5.81
CA ARG A 12 26.84 -3.58 -5.62
C ARG A 12 27.17 -2.67 -4.47
N THR A 13 27.17 -1.37 -4.70
CA THR A 13 27.33 -0.36 -3.66
C THR A 13 26.04 -0.24 -2.87
N ASN A 14 26.14 -0.25 -1.54
CA ASN A 14 24.98 -0.01 -0.69
C ASN A 14 24.67 1.49 -0.64
N ASN A 15 23.66 1.90 -1.40
CA ASN A 15 23.15 3.27 -1.49
C ASN A 15 21.70 3.40 -1.03
N THR A 16 21.16 2.34 -0.43
CA THR A 16 19.75 2.24 -0.05
C THR A 16 19.29 3.42 0.79
N GLU A 17 20.04 3.80 1.82
CA GLU A 17 19.67 4.86 2.77
C GLU A 17 20.11 6.27 2.33
N ASN A 18 20.85 6.39 1.22
CA ASN A 18 21.41 7.68 0.80
C ASN A 18 20.35 8.54 0.09
N ASN A 19 20.28 9.81 0.47
CA ASN A 19 19.62 10.88 -0.29
C ASN A 19 20.22 12.24 0.09
N PRO A 20 20.91 12.96 -0.81
CA PRO A 20 21.10 12.65 -2.21
C PRO A 20 21.91 11.36 -2.42
N ILE A 21 21.58 10.64 -3.48
CA ILE A 21 22.40 9.51 -3.94
C ILE A 21 23.46 10.08 -4.85
N ILE A 22 24.71 9.83 -4.50
CA ILE A 22 25.87 10.34 -5.22
C ILE A 22 26.42 9.25 -6.12
N TYR A 23 26.61 9.59 -7.40
CA TYR A 23 27.13 8.70 -8.43
C TYR A 23 28.41 9.26 -9.06
N GLU A 24 29.08 8.45 -9.87
CA GLU A 24 30.23 8.85 -10.71
C GLU A 24 31.33 9.56 -9.91
N ALA A 25 31.64 9.01 -8.72
CA ALA A 25 32.62 9.56 -7.79
C ALA A 25 32.37 11.03 -7.39
N GLY A 26 31.10 11.42 -7.21
CA GLY A 26 30.73 12.76 -6.76
C GLY A 26 30.32 13.74 -7.86
N ARG A 27 30.40 13.32 -9.12
CA ARG A 27 30.12 14.19 -10.27
C ARG A 27 28.63 14.36 -10.56
N SER A 28 27.82 13.35 -10.25
CA SER A 28 26.38 13.39 -10.47
C SER A 28 25.61 12.94 -9.24
N SER A 29 24.35 13.35 -9.14
CA SER A 29 23.48 12.92 -8.05
C SER A 29 22.01 12.95 -8.42
N VAL A 30 21.23 12.11 -7.74
CA VAL A 30 19.76 12.16 -7.73
C VAL A 30 19.30 12.36 -6.29
N THR A 31 18.45 13.36 -6.09
CA THR A 31 17.80 13.64 -4.81
C THR A 31 16.32 13.38 -4.97
N PHE A 32 15.72 12.57 -4.10
CA PHE A 32 14.28 12.40 -4.03
C PHE A 32 13.66 13.36 -3.01
N ALA A 33 12.54 13.97 -3.36
CA ALA A 33 11.70 14.76 -2.46
C ALA A 33 10.60 13.87 -1.85
N ALA A 34 9.83 14.40 -0.90
CA ALA A 34 8.71 13.67 -0.32
C ALA A 34 7.57 13.44 -1.34
N PRO A 35 6.74 12.40 -1.19
CA PRO A 35 5.56 12.18 -2.03
C PRO A 35 4.66 13.42 -2.10
N GLY A 36 4.06 13.69 -3.26
CA GLY A 36 3.20 14.86 -3.47
C GLY A 36 3.92 16.21 -3.53
N SER A 37 5.26 16.23 -3.55
CA SER A 37 6.03 17.44 -3.86
C SER A 37 5.81 17.88 -5.31
N ASP A 38 5.90 19.18 -5.57
CA ASP A 38 5.80 19.75 -6.93
C ASP A 38 6.76 19.06 -7.92
N TYR A 39 7.92 18.63 -7.43
CA TYR A 39 8.88 17.78 -8.15
C TYR A 39 9.39 16.68 -7.24
N ILE A 40 9.36 15.44 -7.73
CA ILE A 40 9.68 14.24 -6.94
C ILE A 40 11.18 13.94 -6.92
N MET A 41 11.94 14.42 -7.91
CA MET A 41 13.37 14.18 -7.98
C MET A 41 14.12 15.37 -8.60
N THR A 42 15.32 15.61 -8.09
CA THR A 42 16.27 16.59 -8.62
C THR A 42 17.51 15.86 -9.12
N HIS A 43 17.83 16.04 -10.40
CA HIS A 43 19.03 15.49 -11.03
C HIS A 43 20.10 16.57 -11.14
N ARG A 44 21.32 16.28 -10.68
CA ARG A 44 22.52 17.10 -10.92
C ARG A 44 23.42 16.41 -11.95
N ILE A 45 23.36 16.87 -13.19
CA ILE A 45 24.02 16.25 -14.34
C ILE A 45 25.28 17.04 -14.73
N PRO A 46 26.48 16.45 -14.64
CA PRO A 46 27.72 17.12 -15.01
C PRO A 46 27.84 17.30 -16.54
N PRO A 47 28.69 18.22 -17.01
CA PRO A 47 28.96 18.36 -18.43
C PRO A 47 29.60 17.09 -19.02
N THR A 48 29.26 16.79 -20.26
CA THR A 48 29.89 15.70 -21.02
C THR A 48 31.30 16.12 -21.44
N THR A 49 32.32 15.38 -20.99
CA THR A 49 33.73 15.65 -21.31
C THR A 49 34.39 14.44 -21.97
N LYS A 50 35.53 14.66 -22.65
CA LYS A 50 36.32 13.56 -23.24
C LYS A 50 36.82 12.55 -22.21
N GLU A 51 37.06 13.01 -20.98
CA GLU A 51 37.60 12.19 -19.90
C GLU A 51 36.54 11.28 -19.29
N HIS A 52 35.33 11.80 -19.04
CA HIS A 52 34.32 11.08 -18.27
C HIS A 52 33.11 10.59 -19.08
N GLY A 53 32.98 11.05 -20.32
CA GLY A 53 31.86 10.71 -21.20
C GLY A 53 30.54 11.32 -20.75
N ILE A 54 29.44 10.72 -21.25
CA ILE A 54 28.07 11.06 -20.88
C ILE A 54 27.80 10.55 -19.46
N SER A 55 27.08 11.35 -18.67
CA SER A 55 26.68 10.96 -17.31
C SER A 55 25.66 9.82 -17.33
N ILE A 56 25.75 8.90 -16.38
CA ILE A 56 24.81 7.77 -16.28
C ILE A 56 23.38 8.19 -15.95
N ILE A 57 23.19 9.39 -15.40
CA ILE A 57 21.88 9.96 -15.06
C ILE A 57 21.29 10.81 -16.18
N GLU A 58 22.03 11.00 -17.27
CA GLU A 58 21.46 11.53 -18.51
C GLU A 58 20.63 10.43 -19.16
N PRO A 59 19.31 10.59 -19.29
CA PRO A 59 18.48 9.49 -19.70
C PRO A 59 18.71 9.17 -21.18
N PRO A 60 18.67 7.88 -21.53
CA PRO A 60 18.73 7.44 -22.91
C PRO A 60 17.50 7.91 -23.69
N PHE A 61 17.49 7.74 -25.01
CA PHE A 61 16.31 8.05 -25.80
C PHE A 61 15.15 7.09 -25.45
N HIS A 62 14.07 7.62 -24.86
CA HIS A 62 12.99 6.82 -24.26
C HIS A 62 11.61 7.51 -24.35
N TYR A 63 10.60 6.85 -23.79
CA TYR A 63 9.30 7.45 -23.51
C TYR A 63 8.61 6.73 -22.35
N HIS A 64 7.77 7.45 -21.61
CA HIS A 64 6.86 6.88 -20.62
C HIS A 64 5.59 6.40 -21.31
N ILE A 65 5.11 5.20 -21.00
CA ILE A 65 3.88 4.69 -21.63
C ILE A 65 2.63 5.42 -21.10
N TYR A 66 2.59 5.68 -19.79
CA TYR A 66 1.39 6.17 -19.10
C TYR A 66 1.58 7.51 -18.38
N GLN A 67 2.82 8.00 -18.26
CA GLN A 67 3.14 9.18 -17.46
C GLN A 67 3.51 10.38 -18.34
N ASP A 68 2.96 11.54 -18.00
CA ASP A 68 3.47 12.84 -18.44
C ASP A 68 4.70 13.20 -17.59
N GLU A 69 5.71 13.84 -18.18
CA GLU A 69 6.93 14.28 -17.49
C GLU A 69 7.06 15.80 -17.55
N PHE A 70 7.35 16.41 -16.41
CA PHE A 70 7.51 17.84 -16.24
C PHE A 70 8.91 18.16 -15.74
N PHE A 71 9.49 19.23 -16.27
CA PHE A 71 10.85 19.65 -15.99
C PHE A 71 10.87 21.08 -15.47
N HIS A 72 11.72 21.33 -14.47
CA HIS A 72 12.10 22.66 -14.03
C HIS A 72 13.61 22.75 -13.82
N VAL A 73 14.29 23.62 -14.57
CA VAL A 73 15.74 23.84 -14.42
C VAL A 73 15.97 24.85 -13.30
N GLN A 74 16.58 24.40 -12.20
CA GLN A 74 17.00 25.26 -11.10
C GLN A 74 18.25 26.07 -11.45
N SER A 75 19.24 25.42 -12.09
CA SER A 75 20.50 26.05 -12.50
C SER A 75 21.15 25.33 -13.67
N GLY A 76 22.02 26.03 -14.38
CA GLY A 76 22.66 25.53 -15.59
C GLY A 76 21.71 25.56 -16.79
N LYS A 77 22.08 24.82 -17.84
CA LYS A 77 21.38 24.85 -19.14
C LYS A 77 21.21 23.45 -19.71
N GLY A 78 19.99 23.11 -20.12
CA GLY A 78 19.66 21.80 -20.69
C GLY A 78 19.05 21.92 -22.08
N ARG A 79 19.37 20.97 -22.97
CA ARG A 79 18.70 20.81 -24.27
C ARG A 79 17.71 19.66 -24.18
N PHE A 80 16.45 19.94 -24.53
CA PHE A 80 15.36 18.97 -24.46
C PHE A 80 14.89 18.65 -25.87
N PHE A 81 14.84 17.36 -26.21
CA PHE A 81 14.48 16.85 -27.52
C PHE A 81 13.16 16.10 -27.46
N ARG A 82 12.38 16.15 -28.53
CA ARG A 82 11.08 15.48 -28.61
C ARG A 82 10.86 14.89 -30.00
N GLY A 83 10.40 13.65 -30.04
CA GLY A 83 10.30 12.89 -31.28
C GLY A 83 11.68 12.49 -31.80
N VAL A 84 11.76 12.27 -33.11
CA VAL A 84 12.99 11.87 -33.81
C VAL A 84 13.76 13.06 -34.41
N ASP A 85 13.29 14.29 -34.17
CA ASP A 85 13.97 15.49 -34.65
C ASP A 85 15.30 15.67 -33.91
N PRO A 86 16.44 15.82 -34.62
CA PRO A 86 17.73 16.05 -33.99
C PRO A 86 17.84 17.42 -33.31
N LYS A 87 16.92 18.35 -33.55
CA LYS A 87 16.92 19.68 -32.91
C LYS A 87 16.17 19.66 -31.58
N PRO A 88 16.67 20.37 -30.55
CA PRO A 88 15.94 20.50 -29.30
C PRO A 88 14.64 21.30 -29.53
N PHE A 89 13.55 20.85 -28.92
CA PHE A 89 12.29 21.59 -28.94
C PHE A 89 12.29 22.71 -27.89
N ALA A 90 13.11 22.58 -26.84
CA ALA A 90 13.31 23.57 -25.80
C ALA A 90 14.77 23.57 -25.33
N VAL A 91 15.27 24.76 -24.99
CA VAL A 91 16.53 24.94 -24.29
C VAL A 91 16.19 25.62 -22.98
N LEU A 92 16.24 24.87 -21.89
CA LEU A 92 15.87 25.38 -20.58
C LEU A 92 17.10 25.93 -19.86
N SER A 93 16.90 27.00 -19.10
CA SER A 93 17.96 27.68 -18.32
C SER A 93 17.41 28.18 -16.99
N GLY A 94 18.21 28.10 -15.94
CA GLY A 94 17.94 28.73 -14.65
C GLY A 94 18.24 30.24 -14.63
N GLU A 95 18.77 30.80 -15.72
CA GLU A 95 19.09 32.23 -15.82
C GLU A 95 17.82 33.12 -15.85
N PRO A 96 17.85 34.31 -15.23
CA PRO A 96 16.74 35.25 -15.26
C PRO A 96 16.31 35.62 -16.68
N GLY A 97 15.03 35.40 -17.01
CA GLY A 97 14.45 35.70 -18.32
C GLY A 97 14.53 34.56 -19.35
N GLY A 98 15.14 33.42 -19.00
CA GLY A 98 15.08 32.18 -19.78
C GLY A 98 13.80 31.38 -19.57
N GLN A 99 13.52 30.41 -20.45
CA GLN A 99 12.50 29.40 -20.21
C GLN A 99 13.04 28.39 -19.20
N ALA A 100 12.45 28.31 -18.00
CA ALA A 100 12.90 27.39 -16.95
C ALA A 100 12.15 26.05 -16.95
N THR A 101 10.97 25.96 -17.59
CA THR A 101 10.10 24.78 -17.52
C THR A 101 9.72 24.23 -18.89
N ALA A 102 9.53 22.91 -18.96
CA ALA A 102 8.92 22.23 -20.10
C ALA A 102 8.16 20.99 -19.64
N SER A 103 7.34 20.41 -20.52
CA SER A 103 6.71 19.12 -20.28
C SER A 103 6.65 18.28 -21.54
N VAL A 104 6.60 16.97 -21.33
CA VAL A 104 6.46 15.95 -22.38
C VAL A 104 5.29 15.06 -22.02
N LYS A 105 4.38 14.89 -22.98
CA LYS A 105 3.19 14.03 -22.79
C LYS A 105 3.54 12.55 -22.87
N ALA A 106 2.77 11.74 -22.16
CA ALA A 106 2.83 10.28 -22.21
C ALA A 106 2.84 9.77 -23.66
N GLY A 107 3.67 8.76 -23.90
CA GLY A 107 3.84 8.16 -25.22
C GLY A 107 4.68 8.99 -26.20
N ARG A 108 5.23 10.16 -25.82
CA ARG A 108 6.12 10.95 -26.70
C ARG A 108 7.57 10.59 -26.45
N TYR A 109 8.30 10.31 -27.52
CA TYR A 109 9.75 10.13 -27.45
C TYR A 109 10.42 11.41 -27.01
N HIS A 110 11.38 11.30 -26.11
CA HIS A 110 12.17 12.42 -25.65
C HIS A 110 13.51 11.96 -25.07
N ARG A 111 14.38 12.94 -24.88
CA ARG A 111 15.64 12.87 -24.14
C ARG A 111 16.04 14.29 -23.77
N PHE A 112 16.91 14.45 -22.80
CA PHE A 112 17.52 15.73 -22.49
C PHE A 112 18.99 15.53 -22.13
N GLU A 113 19.79 16.57 -22.34
CA GLU A 113 21.23 16.55 -22.11
C GLU A 113 21.68 17.87 -21.48
N ASN A 114 22.79 17.84 -20.72
CA ASN A 114 23.44 19.06 -20.27
C ASN A 114 24.01 19.81 -21.49
N ALA A 115 23.62 21.07 -21.65
CA ALA A 115 24.01 21.92 -22.78
C ALA A 115 25.32 22.69 -22.54
N SER A 116 25.82 22.67 -21.31
CA SER A 116 27.06 23.34 -20.89
C SER A 116 28.26 22.41 -21.00
N GLU A 117 29.44 23.00 -21.26
CA GLU A 117 30.73 22.29 -21.21
C GLU A 117 31.41 22.43 -19.84
N THR A 118 30.93 23.35 -18.99
CA THR A 118 31.61 23.75 -17.76
C THR A 118 30.75 23.69 -16.51
N GLU A 119 29.43 23.80 -16.65
CA GLU A 119 28.49 23.90 -15.53
C GLU A 119 27.60 22.67 -15.44
N ASP A 120 27.22 22.30 -14.22
CA ASP A 120 26.24 21.24 -13.99
C ASP A 120 24.83 21.74 -14.33
N LEU A 121 24.03 20.84 -14.89
CA LEU A 121 22.59 21.04 -15.05
C LEU A 121 21.91 20.50 -13.79
N VAL A 122 21.18 21.35 -13.08
CA VAL A 122 20.29 20.94 -11.97
C VAL A 122 18.86 21.06 -12.44
N VAL A 123 18.19 19.92 -12.59
CA VAL A 123 16.83 19.82 -13.13
C VAL A 123 15.95 19.02 -12.20
N ASP A 124 14.81 19.60 -11.85
CA ASP A 124 13.72 18.96 -11.14
C ASP A 124 12.79 18.27 -12.13
N ILE A 125 12.35 17.07 -11.77
CA ILE A 125 11.53 16.19 -12.59
C ILE A 125 10.30 15.74 -11.79
N HIS A 126 9.14 15.81 -12.42
CA HIS A 126 7.87 15.30 -11.91
C HIS A 126 7.20 14.40 -12.95
N LEU A 127 6.66 13.26 -12.51
CA LEU A 127 5.94 12.31 -13.35
C LEU A 127 4.47 12.23 -12.91
N THR A 128 3.54 12.26 -13.87
CA THR A 128 2.09 12.22 -13.58
C THR A 128 1.38 11.14 -14.42
N PRO A 129 0.61 10.21 -13.81
CA PRO A 129 0.35 10.09 -12.37
C PRO A 129 1.61 9.67 -11.60
N GLU A 130 1.75 10.20 -10.38
CA GLU A 130 2.87 9.90 -9.50
C GLU A 130 2.80 8.43 -9.04
N SER A 131 3.93 7.72 -9.12
CA SER A 131 4.10 6.39 -8.57
C SER A 131 5.36 6.34 -7.71
N TYR A 132 5.37 7.13 -6.63
CA TYR A 132 6.55 7.46 -5.83
C TYR A 132 7.45 6.26 -5.50
N GLU A 133 6.90 5.19 -4.91
CA GLU A 133 7.71 4.01 -4.56
C GLU A 133 8.21 3.24 -5.79
N SER A 134 7.44 3.20 -6.86
CA SER A 134 7.85 2.56 -8.10
C SER A 134 8.97 3.33 -8.79
N GLU A 135 8.87 4.66 -8.81
CA GLU A 135 9.85 5.58 -9.38
C GLU A 135 11.15 5.54 -8.59
N GLN A 136 11.10 5.66 -7.27
CA GLN A 136 12.28 5.53 -6.41
C GLN A 136 12.97 4.19 -6.61
N ARG A 137 12.22 3.09 -6.60
CA ARG A 137 12.77 1.76 -6.83
C ARG A 137 13.45 1.67 -8.20
N PHE A 138 12.80 2.17 -9.24
CA PHE A 138 13.37 2.17 -10.59
C PHE A 138 14.66 2.97 -10.67
N PHE A 139 14.63 4.26 -10.33
CA PHE A 139 15.77 5.16 -10.50
C PHE A 139 16.97 4.75 -9.64
N ARG A 140 16.74 4.33 -8.40
CA ARG A 140 17.79 3.80 -7.51
C ARG A 140 18.47 2.57 -8.10
N ASN A 141 17.68 1.60 -8.53
CA ASN A 141 18.22 0.37 -9.11
C ASN A 141 18.91 0.62 -10.45
N PHE A 142 18.32 1.46 -11.29
CA PHE A 142 18.81 1.73 -12.63
C PHE A 142 20.14 2.48 -12.59
N PHE A 143 20.21 3.59 -11.86
CA PHE A 143 21.44 4.38 -11.76
C PHE A 143 22.49 3.73 -10.86
N GLY A 144 22.09 3.12 -9.73
CA GLY A 144 23.02 2.35 -8.89
C GLY A 144 23.73 1.24 -9.67
N TYR A 145 22.96 0.47 -10.47
CA TYR A 145 23.55 -0.56 -11.33
C TYR A 145 24.49 -0.01 -12.40
N LEU A 146 24.13 1.11 -13.05
CA LEU A 146 24.99 1.75 -14.04
C LEU A 146 26.29 2.28 -13.42
N ASP A 147 26.21 2.86 -12.22
CA ASP A 147 27.37 3.38 -11.49
C ASP A 147 28.32 2.26 -11.07
N ASP A 148 27.79 1.15 -10.55
CA ASP A 148 28.59 -0.02 -10.18
C ASP A 148 29.22 -0.70 -11.39
N CYS A 149 28.53 -0.74 -12.53
CA CYS A 149 29.11 -1.20 -13.79
C CYS A 149 30.27 -0.30 -14.23
N LYS A 150 30.09 1.03 -14.17
CA LYS A 150 31.10 2.03 -14.53
C LYS A 150 32.32 1.93 -13.61
N THR A 151 32.10 1.81 -12.30
CA THR A 151 33.14 1.68 -11.26
C THR A 151 33.92 0.37 -11.40
N ALA A 152 33.24 -0.74 -11.72
CA ALA A 152 33.88 -2.04 -11.95
C ALA A 152 34.56 -2.16 -13.32
N GLY A 153 34.42 -1.16 -14.21
CA GLY A 153 34.94 -1.22 -15.58
C GLY A 153 34.27 -2.28 -16.45
N THR A 154 33.03 -2.65 -16.13
CA THR A 154 32.26 -3.69 -16.83
C THR A 154 31.07 -3.08 -17.59
N PRO A 155 30.78 -3.53 -18.82
CA PRO A 155 29.61 -3.03 -19.54
C PRO A 155 28.30 -3.51 -18.86
N PRO A 156 27.27 -2.66 -18.77
CA PRO A 156 25.99 -3.04 -18.20
C PRO A 156 25.31 -4.10 -19.07
N SER A 157 24.64 -5.07 -18.43
CA SER A 157 23.90 -6.10 -19.16
C SER A 157 22.62 -5.51 -19.76
N PHE A 158 22.48 -5.66 -21.08
CA PHE A 158 21.26 -5.24 -21.79
C PHE A 158 20.00 -5.89 -21.20
N PHE A 159 20.06 -7.15 -20.78
CA PHE A 159 18.93 -7.85 -20.16
C PHE A 159 18.56 -7.24 -18.80
N GLN A 160 19.54 -6.86 -17.97
CA GLN A 160 19.28 -6.22 -16.67
C GLN A 160 18.64 -4.83 -16.87
N LEU A 161 19.15 -4.04 -17.83
CA LEU A 161 18.56 -2.74 -18.17
C LEU A 161 17.11 -2.89 -18.64
N MET A 162 16.82 -3.89 -19.48
CA MET A 162 15.44 -4.18 -19.91
C MET A 162 14.53 -4.59 -18.75
N VAL A 163 15.04 -5.35 -17.78
CA VAL A 163 14.25 -5.73 -16.58
C VAL A 163 13.87 -4.50 -15.75
N PHE A 164 14.76 -3.53 -15.59
CA PHE A 164 14.45 -2.27 -14.89
C PHE A 164 13.48 -1.38 -15.68
N LEU A 165 13.74 -1.17 -16.97
CA LEU A 165 12.87 -0.37 -17.84
C LEU A 165 11.45 -0.95 -17.94
N HIS A 166 11.33 -2.28 -17.87
CA HIS A 166 10.05 -2.97 -17.84
C HIS A 166 9.32 -2.77 -16.52
N SER A 167 10.00 -2.61 -15.38
CA SER A 167 9.33 -2.33 -14.11
C SER A 167 8.79 -0.89 -14.00
N ALA A 168 9.24 0.01 -14.86
CA ALA A 168 8.84 1.42 -14.86
C ALA A 168 8.06 1.83 -16.11
N ASP A 169 7.57 0.86 -16.91
CA ASP A 169 6.83 1.12 -18.15
C ASP A 169 7.48 2.17 -19.07
N THR A 170 8.82 2.13 -19.15
CA THR A 170 9.65 3.14 -19.81
C THR A 170 10.53 2.49 -20.88
N PRO A 171 10.04 2.26 -22.12
CA PRO A 171 10.83 1.64 -23.17
C PRO A 171 11.89 2.59 -23.74
N PHE A 172 13.02 2.02 -24.17
CA PHE A 172 13.89 2.72 -25.13
C PHE A 172 13.12 3.02 -26.41
N ALA A 173 13.31 4.20 -26.96
CA ALA A 173 12.69 4.60 -28.21
C ALA A 173 13.48 4.02 -29.40
N VAL A 174 12.87 3.06 -30.09
CA VAL A 174 13.39 2.53 -31.36
C VAL A 174 12.96 3.46 -32.49
N SER A 175 13.94 4.13 -33.10
CA SER A 175 13.75 5.03 -34.23
C SER A 175 13.49 4.23 -35.51
N LEU A 176 12.22 4.11 -35.89
CA LEU A 176 11.78 3.59 -37.19
C LEU A 176 11.14 4.70 -38.03
N PRO A 177 11.09 4.57 -39.38
CA PRO A 177 10.50 5.60 -40.26
C PRO A 177 9.08 6.01 -39.89
N TRP A 178 8.32 5.09 -39.29
CA TRP A 178 6.98 5.36 -38.75
C TRP A 178 6.98 5.26 -37.23
N GLU A 179 6.63 6.34 -36.55
CA GLU A 179 6.69 6.45 -35.08
C GLU A 179 5.87 5.37 -34.36
N TRP A 180 4.68 5.02 -34.89
CA TRP A 180 3.84 3.96 -34.30
C TRP A 180 4.49 2.58 -34.40
N MET A 181 5.18 2.27 -35.51
CA MET A 181 5.95 1.03 -35.66
C MET A 181 7.13 1.02 -34.71
N GLY A 182 7.80 2.18 -34.55
CA GLY A 182 8.86 2.37 -33.56
C GLY A 182 8.38 2.03 -32.15
N LYS A 183 7.20 2.53 -31.76
CA LYS A 183 6.62 2.27 -30.43
C LYS A 183 6.28 0.79 -30.23
N MET A 184 5.71 0.15 -31.25
CA MET A 184 5.44 -1.29 -31.20
C MET A 184 6.72 -2.11 -31.07
N ALA A 185 7.74 -1.78 -31.87
CA ALA A 185 9.04 -2.44 -31.79
C ALA A 185 9.71 -2.23 -30.42
N SER A 186 9.64 -1.02 -29.88
CA SER A 186 10.15 -0.66 -28.55
C SER A 186 9.50 -1.49 -27.45
N ARG A 187 8.16 -1.61 -27.47
CA ARG A 187 7.40 -2.44 -26.51
C ARG A 187 7.72 -3.92 -26.65
N LEU A 188 7.75 -4.45 -27.87
CA LEU A 188 8.06 -5.87 -28.11
C LEU A 188 9.47 -6.22 -27.66
N LEU A 189 10.45 -5.35 -27.94
CA LEU A 189 11.83 -5.50 -27.48
C LEU A 189 11.88 -5.51 -25.95
N LEU A 190 11.25 -4.53 -25.31
CA LEU A 190 11.21 -4.42 -23.85
C LEU A 190 10.64 -5.68 -23.21
N TRP A 191 9.43 -6.09 -23.60
CA TRP A 191 8.76 -7.27 -23.06
C TRP A 191 9.56 -8.54 -23.28
N THR A 192 10.03 -8.77 -24.50
CA THR A 192 10.74 -10.01 -24.85
C THR A 192 12.05 -10.12 -24.07
N VAL A 193 12.86 -9.07 -24.07
CA VAL A 193 14.19 -9.12 -23.47
C VAL A 193 14.10 -9.07 -21.94
N ALA A 194 13.18 -8.30 -21.37
CA ALA A 194 12.94 -8.29 -19.93
C ALA A 194 12.44 -9.66 -19.44
N TYR A 195 11.55 -10.33 -20.18
CA TYR A 195 11.09 -11.68 -19.86
C TYR A 195 12.26 -12.67 -19.80
N TRP A 196 13.11 -12.68 -20.83
CA TRP A 196 14.32 -13.51 -20.83
C TRP A 196 15.27 -13.14 -19.69
N GLY A 197 15.47 -11.84 -19.46
CA GLY A 197 16.32 -11.36 -18.37
C GLY A 197 15.85 -11.86 -17.01
N ARG A 198 14.56 -11.76 -16.71
CA ARG A 198 13.97 -12.13 -15.41
C ARG A 198 13.84 -13.63 -15.24
N PHE A 199 13.22 -14.33 -16.18
CA PHE A 199 12.81 -15.73 -15.98
C PHE A 199 13.86 -16.74 -16.47
N VAL A 200 14.65 -16.39 -17.49
CA VAL A 200 15.70 -17.27 -18.01
C VAL A 200 17.02 -17.01 -17.29
N LEU A 201 17.47 -15.75 -17.27
CA LEU A 201 18.79 -15.38 -16.73
C LEU A 201 18.78 -15.05 -15.23
N GLY A 202 17.62 -14.77 -14.62
CA GLY A 202 17.50 -14.49 -13.19
C GLY A 202 17.97 -13.10 -12.76
N TYR A 203 17.91 -12.11 -13.66
CA TYR A 203 18.03 -10.70 -13.29
C TYR A 203 16.80 -10.26 -12.47
N LYS A 204 17.01 -9.31 -11.56
CA LYS A 204 15.96 -8.83 -10.65
C LYS A 204 15.56 -7.39 -11.00
N GLN A 205 14.31 -7.06 -10.69
CA GLN A 205 13.80 -5.69 -10.77
C GLN A 205 14.27 -4.83 -9.60
N ASN A 206 14.60 -5.46 -8.47
CA ASN A 206 15.07 -4.81 -7.26
C ASN A 206 16.26 -5.54 -6.65
N TYR A 207 17.24 -4.77 -6.17
CA TYR A 207 18.36 -5.22 -5.38
C TYR A 207 18.36 -4.43 -4.05
N PRO A 208 18.39 -5.11 -2.88
CA PRO A 208 18.34 -4.45 -1.57
C PRO A 208 19.46 -3.45 -1.32
N GLU A 209 20.59 -3.56 -2.03
CA GLU A 209 21.71 -2.62 -1.96
C GLU A 209 21.40 -1.26 -2.59
N TYR A 210 20.37 -1.19 -3.45
CA TYR A 210 19.94 0.05 -4.09
C TYR A 210 18.61 0.54 -3.54
N TYR A 211 17.68 -0.37 -3.27
CA TYR A 211 16.37 -0.02 -2.76
C TYR A 211 15.78 -1.12 -1.86
N GLU A 212 15.35 -0.72 -0.68
CA GLU A 212 14.62 -1.53 0.30
C GLU A 212 13.52 -0.65 0.88
N GLU A 213 12.29 -1.12 0.73
CA GLU A 213 11.09 -0.43 1.21
C GLU A 213 11.23 -0.17 2.72
N GLY A 214 11.04 1.09 3.13
CA GLY A 214 11.21 1.53 4.52
C GLY A 214 12.63 1.98 4.93
N LYS A 215 13.68 1.70 4.15
CA LYS A 215 15.05 2.23 4.40
C LYS A 215 15.47 3.36 3.46
N THR A 216 14.83 3.47 2.30
CA THR A 216 15.21 4.40 1.22
C THR A 216 14.61 5.79 1.34
N ASN A 217 13.86 6.06 2.39
CA ASN A 217 13.35 7.40 2.57
C ASN A 217 14.55 8.30 2.93
N PRO A 218 14.87 9.35 2.14
CA PRO A 218 15.64 10.48 2.69
C PRO A 218 15.01 10.76 4.01
N SER A 219 15.79 10.71 5.10
CA SER A 219 15.39 11.10 6.45
C SER A 219 14.07 11.84 6.41
N SER A 220 12.99 11.06 6.35
CA SER A 220 11.69 11.61 6.64
C SER A 220 11.94 12.07 8.06
N PRO A 221 11.44 13.25 8.45
CA PRO A 221 11.05 13.39 9.84
C PRO A 221 10.38 12.04 10.16
N SER A 222 10.97 11.22 11.04
CA SER A 222 10.61 9.78 11.17
C SER A 222 9.10 9.68 11.01
N PHE A 223 8.46 8.82 10.21
CA PHE A 223 7.02 8.96 9.90
C PHE A 223 6.13 9.45 11.08
N ALA A 224 6.47 9.10 12.34
CA ALA A 224 6.06 9.78 13.58
C ALA A 224 6.04 11.35 13.59
N GLU A 225 7.07 12.06 13.14
CA GLU A 225 7.20 13.52 13.01
C GLU A 225 6.36 14.14 11.86
N GLU A 226 5.99 13.36 10.82
CA GLU A 226 5.05 13.80 9.77
C GLU A 226 3.59 13.49 10.09
N ILE A 227 3.31 12.60 11.05
CA ILE A 227 1.94 12.39 11.51
C ILE A 227 1.49 13.65 12.24
N PRO A 228 0.44 14.35 11.75
CA PRO A 228 -0.02 15.56 12.39
C PRO A 228 -0.37 15.28 13.85
N HIS A 229 0.41 15.82 14.78
CA HIS A 229 0.10 15.74 16.21
C HIS A 229 -1.02 16.73 16.54
N ARG A 230 -2.24 16.34 16.17
CA ARG A 230 -3.46 17.05 16.54
C ARG A 230 -4.00 16.45 17.83
N PRO A 231 -4.50 17.28 18.75
CA PRO A 231 -5.23 16.75 19.91
C PRO A 231 -6.47 16.01 19.40
N GLY A 232 -6.88 14.94 20.08
CA GLY A 232 -8.08 14.19 19.71
C GLY A 232 -7.90 12.68 19.76
N ARG A 233 -8.97 11.98 19.38
CA ARG A 233 -9.01 10.53 19.31
C ARG A 233 -8.67 10.05 17.90
N TRP A 234 -8.01 8.91 17.79
CA TRP A 234 -7.80 8.25 16.50
C TRP A 234 -9.04 7.45 16.09
N ILE A 235 -9.32 7.39 14.79
CA ILE A 235 -10.31 6.48 14.22
C ILE A 235 -9.56 5.41 13.43
N ILE A 236 -9.76 4.15 13.77
CA ILE A 236 -9.11 3.03 13.09
C ILE A 236 -10.18 2.11 12.53
N TYR A 237 -10.09 1.76 11.26
CA TYR A 237 -11.06 0.91 10.57
C TYR A 237 -10.42 -0.42 10.11
N ILE A 238 -11.18 -1.51 10.22
CA ILE A 238 -10.84 -2.84 9.71
C ILE A 238 -11.90 -3.27 8.69
N HIS A 239 -11.47 -3.56 7.47
CA HIS A 239 -12.37 -3.90 6.37
C HIS A 239 -13.00 -5.30 6.50
N GLY A 240 -14.13 -5.49 5.79
CA GLY A 240 -14.84 -6.77 5.68
C GLY A 240 -14.23 -7.72 4.64
N GLY A 241 -15.08 -8.47 3.92
CA GLY A 241 -14.64 -9.38 2.85
C GLY A 241 -14.53 -10.86 3.24
N ALA A 242 -15.22 -11.29 4.29
CA ALA A 242 -15.25 -12.67 4.78
C ALA A 242 -13.85 -13.32 4.89
N TRP A 243 -12.87 -12.54 5.34
CA TRP A 243 -11.45 -12.87 5.44
C TRP A 243 -10.76 -13.30 4.14
N ARG A 244 -11.42 -13.27 2.98
CA ARG A 244 -10.94 -13.96 1.76
C ARG A 244 -11.18 -13.19 0.46
N ASP A 245 -11.87 -12.05 0.53
CA ASP A 245 -12.22 -11.25 -0.65
C ASP A 245 -11.16 -10.17 -0.92
N PRO A 246 -10.35 -10.29 -1.98
CA PRO A 246 -9.32 -9.32 -2.32
C PRO A 246 -9.87 -8.03 -2.94
N LEU A 247 -11.19 -7.94 -3.19
CA LEU A 247 -11.82 -6.72 -3.70
C LEU A 247 -12.28 -5.77 -2.59
N VAL A 248 -12.16 -6.19 -1.33
CA VAL A 248 -12.48 -5.36 -0.16
C VAL A 248 -11.20 -5.22 0.65
N ASP A 249 -10.60 -4.03 0.59
CA ASP A 249 -9.36 -3.70 1.28
C ASP A 249 -9.52 -2.41 2.11
N SER A 250 -8.43 -1.89 2.68
CA SER A 250 -8.40 -0.67 3.47
C SER A 250 -8.96 0.57 2.77
N SER A 251 -8.93 0.62 1.43
CA SER A 251 -9.47 1.75 0.66
C SER A 251 -10.99 1.82 0.72
N SER A 252 -11.68 0.75 1.16
CA SER A 252 -13.14 0.76 1.39
C SER A 252 -13.59 1.84 2.38
N PHE A 253 -12.70 2.33 3.25
CA PHE A 253 -12.99 3.40 4.21
C PHE A 253 -12.64 4.81 3.69
N GLU A 254 -11.98 4.93 2.54
CA GLU A 254 -11.40 6.18 2.06
C GLU A 254 -12.44 7.30 1.95
N SER A 255 -13.59 7.01 1.33
CA SER A 255 -14.68 7.99 1.19
C SER A 255 -15.18 8.50 2.54
N ALA A 256 -15.40 7.59 3.50
CA ALA A 256 -15.82 7.95 4.85
C ALA A 256 -14.73 8.75 5.60
N ALA A 257 -13.46 8.36 5.45
CA ALA A 257 -12.33 9.08 6.05
C ALA A 257 -12.24 10.52 5.55
N LEU A 258 -12.35 10.73 4.23
CA LEU A 258 -12.34 12.06 3.62
C LEU A 258 -13.52 12.91 4.12
N ASN A 259 -14.70 12.33 4.22
CA ASN A 259 -15.89 13.01 4.75
C ASN A 259 -15.74 13.38 6.22
N ILE A 260 -15.21 12.49 7.06
CA ILE A 260 -14.93 12.78 8.48
C ILE A 260 -13.93 13.95 8.59
N LEU A 261 -12.86 13.93 7.80
CA LEU A 261 -11.84 14.99 7.81
C LEU A 261 -12.34 16.34 7.27
N ALA A 262 -13.29 16.32 6.34
CA ALA A 262 -13.91 17.52 5.78
C ALA A 262 -15.01 18.10 6.66
N ALA A 263 -15.65 17.28 7.49
CA ALA A 263 -16.76 17.68 8.34
C ALA A 263 -16.33 18.68 9.43
N LYS A 264 -17.21 19.63 9.75
CA LYS A 264 -17.04 20.51 10.90
C LYS A 264 -17.61 19.83 12.13
N HIS A 265 -16.74 19.23 12.94
CA HIS A 265 -17.11 18.57 14.18
C HIS A 265 -16.49 19.26 15.39
N THR A 266 -17.16 19.17 16.55
CA THR A 266 -16.71 19.84 17.78
C THR A 266 -15.65 19.04 18.53
N THR A 267 -15.67 17.72 18.39
CA THR A 267 -14.70 16.81 18.99
C THR A 267 -13.53 16.60 18.04
N PRO A 268 -12.27 16.88 18.42
CA PRO A 268 -11.17 16.80 17.47
C PRO A 268 -10.75 15.35 17.17
N VAL A 269 -10.41 15.09 15.90
CA VAL A 269 -9.85 13.81 15.41
C VAL A 269 -8.34 13.98 15.28
N ALA A 270 -7.58 13.14 15.98
CA ALA A 270 -6.12 13.18 15.93
C ALA A 270 -5.56 12.53 14.65
N GLY A 271 -6.24 11.51 14.13
CA GLY A 271 -5.87 10.84 12.89
C GLY A 271 -6.83 9.72 12.53
N ILE A 272 -6.75 9.27 11.29
CA ILE A 272 -7.54 8.16 10.77
C ILE A 272 -6.57 7.12 10.17
N ALA A 273 -6.80 5.85 10.46
CA ALA A 273 -6.11 4.73 9.84
C ALA A 273 -7.11 3.68 9.35
N SER A 274 -6.80 3.00 8.25
CA SER A 274 -7.57 1.86 7.74
C SER A 274 -6.61 0.70 7.50
N LEU A 275 -6.94 -0.49 8.01
CA LEU A 275 -6.00 -1.60 8.13
C LEU A 275 -6.31 -2.71 7.12
N ASN A 276 -5.27 -3.15 6.39
CA ASN A 276 -5.29 -4.42 5.67
C ASN A 276 -4.80 -5.56 6.55
N TYR A 277 -5.26 -6.78 6.23
CA TYR A 277 -4.79 -8.03 6.84
C TYR A 277 -4.69 -9.11 5.76
N PRO A 278 -3.82 -10.14 5.94
CA PRO A 278 -3.69 -11.20 4.94
C PRO A 278 -4.98 -12.02 4.87
N LEU A 279 -5.29 -12.54 3.69
CA LEU A 279 -6.55 -13.19 3.36
C LEU A 279 -6.43 -14.71 3.32
N SER A 280 -7.52 -15.38 3.67
CA SER A 280 -7.74 -16.80 3.49
C SER A 280 -7.91 -17.17 2.03
N SER A 281 -7.64 -18.43 1.71
CA SER A 281 -7.80 -18.93 0.34
C SER A 281 -9.24 -18.84 -0.16
N HIS A 282 -9.39 -18.40 -1.40
CA HIS A 282 -10.65 -18.29 -2.13
C HIS A 282 -10.50 -18.83 -3.57
N PRO A 283 -10.34 -20.15 -3.76
CA PRO A 283 -10.05 -20.74 -5.08
C PRO A 283 -11.19 -20.54 -6.09
N ASN A 284 -12.41 -20.33 -5.60
CA ASN A 284 -13.61 -20.14 -6.40
C ASN A 284 -13.93 -18.66 -6.68
N HIS A 285 -13.08 -17.72 -6.26
CA HIS A 285 -13.29 -16.31 -6.60
C HIS A 285 -13.39 -16.16 -8.13
N PRO A 286 -14.36 -15.37 -8.65
CA PRO A 286 -14.60 -15.26 -10.09
C PRO A 286 -13.40 -14.70 -10.87
N THR A 287 -12.78 -13.62 -10.36
CA THR A 287 -11.68 -12.90 -11.02
C THR A 287 -10.29 -13.09 -10.37
N HIS A 288 -10.22 -13.26 -9.04
CA HIS A 288 -8.97 -13.37 -8.27
C HIS A 288 -8.90 -14.69 -7.46
N PRO A 289 -8.89 -15.87 -8.10
CA PRO A 289 -8.81 -17.13 -7.38
C PRO A 289 -7.48 -17.26 -6.62
N ALA A 290 -7.56 -17.57 -5.33
CA ALA A 290 -6.40 -17.82 -4.46
C ALA A 290 -6.49 -19.21 -3.81
N PRO A 291 -5.59 -20.16 -4.10
CA PRO A 291 -4.50 -20.07 -5.09
C PRO A 291 -5.02 -19.94 -6.53
N PRO A 292 -4.18 -19.50 -7.48
CA PRO A 292 -4.55 -19.40 -8.89
C PRO A 292 -5.03 -20.74 -9.46
N ARG A 293 -6.00 -20.70 -10.38
CA ARG A 293 -6.52 -21.91 -11.06
C ARG A 293 -5.48 -22.59 -11.94
N ASP A 294 -4.53 -21.82 -12.46
CA ASP A 294 -3.38 -22.33 -13.18
C ASP A 294 -2.25 -22.62 -12.18
N PRO A 295 -1.89 -23.90 -11.94
CA PRO A 295 -0.85 -24.27 -10.97
C PRO A 295 0.56 -23.76 -11.32
N SER A 296 0.75 -23.24 -12.54
CA SER A 296 2.03 -22.64 -12.96
C SER A 296 2.18 -21.18 -12.53
N GLN A 297 1.09 -20.52 -12.10
CA GLN A 297 1.13 -19.16 -11.58
C GLN A 297 1.64 -19.14 -10.13
N PRO A 298 2.40 -18.10 -9.74
CA PRO A 298 2.89 -17.97 -8.37
C PRO A 298 1.71 -17.82 -7.40
N ILE A 299 1.78 -18.55 -6.28
CA ILE A 299 0.82 -18.42 -5.19
C ILE A 299 1.18 -17.18 -4.39
N ASP A 300 0.23 -16.26 -4.24
CA ASP A 300 0.33 -15.21 -3.24
C ASP A 300 0.11 -15.80 -1.85
N ILE A 301 1.17 -15.81 -1.03
CA ILE A 301 1.14 -16.35 0.33
C ILE A 301 0.17 -15.54 1.20
N ALA A 302 0.02 -14.23 0.93
CA ALA A 302 -0.95 -13.38 1.62
C ALA A 302 -2.40 -13.78 1.33
N GLY A 303 -2.67 -14.60 0.30
CA GLY A 303 -3.99 -15.20 0.01
C GLY A 303 -4.16 -16.63 0.54
N THR A 304 -3.32 -17.05 1.50
CA THR A 304 -3.36 -18.40 2.10
C THR A 304 -3.37 -18.39 3.62
N ALA A 305 -3.67 -17.24 4.23
CA ALA A 305 -3.68 -17.07 5.67
C ALA A 305 -4.72 -17.94 6.37
N LYS A 306 -4.43 -18.34 7.60
CA LYS A 306 -5.38 -19.02 8.48
C LYS A 306 -5.30 -18.44 9.88
N HIS A 307 -6.36 -18.60 10.66
CA HIS A 307 -6.33 -18.20 12.06
C HIS A 307 -5.12 -18.86 12.79
N PRO A 308 -4.32 -18.10 13.55
CA PRO A 308 -4.55 -16.72 14.00
C PRO A 308 -3.92 -15.60 13.14
N ASP A 309 -3.43 -15.86 11.92
CA ASP A 309 -2.71 -14.88 11.09
C ASP A 309 -3.47 -13.56 10.88
N HIS A 310 -4.78 -13.61 10.63
CA HIS A 310 -5.61 -12.42 10.41
C HIS A 310 -5.57 -11.46 11.62
N ILE A 311 -5.82 -11.98 12.84
CA ILE A 311 -5.83 -11.16 14.05
C ILE A 311 -4.41 -10.74 14.44
N LEU A 312 -3.41 -11.58 14.21
CA LEU A 312 -2.01 -11.22 14.47
C LEU A 312 -1.52 -10.09 13.56
N ALA A 313 -1.97 -10.05 12.30
CA ALA A 313 -1.68 -8.94 11.41
C ALA A 313 -2.34 -7.63 11.87
N VAL A 314 -3.60 -7.68 12.29
CA VAL A 314 -4.30 -6.51 12.87
C VAL A 314 -3.59 -6.01 14.13
N LEU A 315 -3.24 -6.91 15.05
CA LEU A 315 -2.48 -6.56 16.26
C LEU A 315 -1.10 -5.98 15.93
N SER A 316 -0.44 -6.50 14.89
CA SER A 316 0.86 -6.00 14.42
C SER A 316 0.73 -4.59 13.85
N ALA A 317 -0.32 -4.32 13.07
CA ALA A 317 -0.58 -2.99 12.51
C ALA A 317 -0.91 -1.97 13.62
N LEU A 318 -1.71 -2.35 14.61
CA LEU A 318 -1.98 -1.51 15.79
C LEU A 318 -0.71 -1.26 16.62
N ALA A 319 0.11 -2.29 16.82
CA ALA A 319 1.40 -2.14 17.51
C ALA A 319 2.34 -1.21 16.74
N TYR A 320 2.33 -1.26 15.41
CA TYR A 320 3.08 -0.32 14.57
C TYR A 320 2.60 1.13 14.76
N LEU A 321 1.30 1.39 14.73
CA LEU A 321 0.74 2.72 15.00
C LEU A 321 1.14 3.25 16.39
N GLN A 322 1.16 2.38 17.41
CA GLN A 322 1.44 2.79 18.79
C GLN A 322 2.93 2.93 19.09
N ARG A 323 3.72 1.91 18.75
CA ARG A 323 5.15 1.83 19.13
C ARG A 323 6.03 2.57 18.13
N ASP A 324 5.83 2.32 16.85
CA ASP A 324 6.73 2.81 15.80
C ASP A 324 6.34 4.23 15.35
N LEU A 325 5.04 4.54 15.37
CA LEU A 325 4.53 5.87 15.02
C LEU A 325 4.14 6.75 16.22
N GLY A 326 4.07 6.19 17.44
CA GLY A 326 3.78 6.96 18.65
C GLY A 326 2.33 7.46 18.76
N VAL A 327 1.41 6.97 17.94
CA VAL A 327 0.02 7.45 17.83
C VAL A 327 -1.00 6.38 18.23
N ALA A 328 -2.30 6.64 18.06
CA ALA A 328 -3.35 5.65 18.35
C ALA A 328 -3.32 5.04 19.77
N HIS A 329 -2.92 5.83 20.78
CA HIS A 329 -2.97 5.45 22.19
C HIS A 329 -4.34 5.72 22.83
N ASP A 330 -5.19 6.52 22.18
CA ASP A 330 -6.62 6.64 22.46
C ASP A 330 -7.34 6.62 21.11
N TYR A 331 -8.16 5.60 20.88
CA TYR A 331 -8.73 5.34 19.56
C TYR A 331 -10.07 4.62 19.62
N ILE A 332 -10.89 4.92 18.63
CA ILE A 332 -12.10 4.18 18.27
C ILE A 332 -11.67 3.11 17.27
N LEU A 333 -11.99 1.85 17.53
CA LEU A 333 -11.77 0.76 16.59
C LEU A 333 -13.08 0.35 15.95
N SER A 334 -13.18 0.54 14.64
CA SER A 334 -14.34 0.20 13.83
C SER A 334 -14.03 -0.99 12.93
N GLY A 335 -15.02 -1.83 12.69
CA GLY A 335 -14.90 -2.94 11.76
C GLY A 335 -16.21 -3.24 11.04
N HIS A 336 -16.12 -3.60 9.77
CA HIS A 336 -17.27 -3.99 8.95
C HIS A 336 -17.31 -5.50 8.75
N SER A 337 -18.48 -6.13 8.87
CA SER A 337 -18.67 -7.56 8.58
C SER A 337 -17.71 -8.43 9.42
N CYS A 338 -16.85 -9.23 8.78
CA CYS A 338 -15.77 -9.96 9.46
C CYS A 338 -14.72 -9.05 10.12
N GLY A 339 -14.53 -7.82 9.63
CA GLY A 339 -13.73 -6.79 10.27
C GLY A 339 -14.30 -6.38 11.63
N ALA A 340 -15.63 -6.43 11.82
CA ALA A 340 -16.25 -6.24 13.13
C ALA A 340 -15.84 -7.37 14.10
N THR A 341 -15.80 -8.61 13.63
CA THR A 341 -15.27 -9.75 14.40
C THR A 341 -13.82 -9.50 14.82
N LEU A 342 -12.97 -9.07 13.88
CA LEU A 342 -11.56 -8.75 14.15
C LEU A 342 -11.43 -7.61 15.16
N ALA A 343 -12.26 -6.57 15.08
CA ALA A 343 -12.26 -5.45 16.02
C ALA A 343 -12.52 -5.92 17.47
N PHE A 344 -13.48 -6.83 17.68
CA PHE A 344 -13.71 -7.43 18.99
C PHE A 344 -12.58 -8.37 19.42
N GLN A 345 -11.99 -9.14 18.50
CA GLN A 345 -10.84 -10.01 18.80
C GLN A 345 -9.61 -9.24 19.28
N VAL A 346 -9.43 -7.99 18.85
CA VAL A 346 -8.40 -7.09 19.39
C VAL A 346 -8.61 -6.85 20.90
N ALA A 347 -9.86 -6.78 21.35
CA ALA A 347 -10.22 -6.58 22.75
C ALA A 347 -10.26 -7.87 23.58
N MET A 348 -10.33 -9.06 22.96
CA MET A 348 -10.32 -10.35 23.66
C MET A 348 -8.96 -10.64 24.32
N ASP A 349 -8.89 -11.65 25.19
CA ASP A 349 -7.64 -12.10 25.80
C ASP A 349 -6.68 -12.62 24.71
N SER A 350 -5.53 -11.96 24.59
CA SER A 350 -4.45 -12.33 23.67
C SER A 350 -3.98 -13.78 23.82
N GLN A 351 -4.13 -14.40 25.00
CA GLN A 351 -3.75 -15.80 25.21
C GLN A 351 -4.58 -16.77 24.37
N ARG A 352 -5.77 -16.37 23.91
CA ARG A 352 -6.57 -17.14 22.95
C ARG A 352 -5.82 -17.39 21.64
N TRP A 353 -4.91 -16.50 21.28
CA TRP A 353 -4.12 -16.59 20.06
C TRP A 353 -2.80 -17.34 20.29
N ALA A 354 -2.45 -17.62 21.55
CA ALA A 354 -1.21 -18.30 21.91
C ALA A 354 -1.34 -19.81 21.67
N GLY A 355 -0.37 -20.40 20.97
CA GLY A 355 -0.32 -21.85 20.75
C GLY A 355 -1.30 -22.39 19.70
N ILE A 356 -2.13 -21.54 19.09
CA ILE A 356 -2.86 -21.85 17.87
C ILE A 356 -1.94 -21.54 16.68
N GLY A 357 -1.64 -22.53 15.85
CA GLY A 357 -0.69 -22.38 14.73
C GLY A 357 0.77 -22.57 15.15
N ASN A 358 1.67 -21.65 14.78
CA ASN A 358 3.10 -21.80 15.03
C ASN A 358 3.46 -21.43 16.48
N LYS A 359 4.05 -22.36 17.24
CA LYS A 359 4.36 -22.20 18.68
C LYS A 359 5.38 -21.09 19.00
N GLU A 360 6.09 -20.59 18.00
CA GLU A 360 7.08 -19.50 18.14
C GLU A 360 6.52 -18.11 17.82
N GLN A 361 5.24 -18.01 17.45
CA GLN A 361 4.64 -16.76 17.00
C GLN A 361 4.42 -15.80 18.18
N VAL A 362 5.06 -14.62 18.11
CA VAL A 362 4.97 -13.58 19.14
C VAL A 362 3.67 -12.79 18.94
N ILE A 363 2.84 -12.72 19.97
CA ILE A 363 1.61 -11.92 19.94
C ILE A 363 1.97 -10.45 20.22
N PRO A 364 1.66 -9.51 19.31
CA PRO A 364 1.94 -8.09 19.53
C PRO A 364 1.18 -7.55 20.74
N ILE A 365 1.87 -6.78 21.58
CA ILE A 365 1.27 -6.10 22.73
C ILE A 365 0.84 -4.71 22.28
N ILE A 366 -0.41 -4.37 22.55
CA ILE A 366 -1.02 -3.08 22.23
C ILE A 366 -1.77 -2.53 23.44
N LYS A 367 -2.00 -1.22 23.47
CA LYS A 367 -3.08 -0.63 24.25
C LYS A 367 -4.39 -0.88 23.52
N LYS A 368 -5.35 -1.52 24.18
CA LYS A 368 -6.68 -1.85 23.62
C LYS A 368 -7.52 -0.59 23.36
N PRO A 369 -8.50 -0.64 22.44
CA PRO A 369 -9.38 0.51 22.17
C PRO A 369 -10.24 0.83 23.40
N SER A 370 -10.70 2.07 23.53
CA SER A 370 -11.69 2.46 24.53
C SER A 370 -13.13 2.31 24.02
N VAL A 371 -13.29 2.34 22.69
CA VAL A 371 -14.58 2.25 21.99
C VAL A 371 -14.46 1.29 20.80
N ILE A 372 -15.42 0.38 20.65
CA ILE A 372 -15.56 -0.47 19.46
C ILE A 372 -16.86 -0.12 18.71
N VAL A 373 -16.76 -0.01 17.38
CA VAL A 373 -17.91 0.17 16.48
C VAL A 373 -18.01 -1.04 15.55
N GLY A 374 -19.03 -1.86 15.75
CA GLY A 374 -19.28 -3.04 14.90
C GLY A 374 -20.33 -2.72 13.83
N LEU A 375 -19.94 -2.74 12.56
CA LEU A 375 -20.79 -2.38 11.43
C LEU A 375 -21.21 -3.62 10.65
N ASN A 376 -22.51 -3.90 10.55
CA ASN A 376 -23.06 -5.08 9.88
C ASN A 376 -22.30 -6.38 10.26
N GLY A 377 -22.02 -6.56 11.54
CA GLY A 377 -20.94 -7.42 12.03
C GLY A 377 -21.30 -8.89 12.23
N LEU A 378 -20.29 -9.75 12.09
CA LEU A 378 -20.37 -11.17 12.42
C LEU A 378 -19.87 -11.40 13.86
N TYR A 379 -20.73 -11.87 14.76
CA TYR A 379 -20.40 -12.01 16.19
C TYR A 379 -20.54 -13.42 16.74
N ASN A 380 -21.28 -14.29 16.04
CA ASN A 380 -21.41 -15.71 16.33
C ASN A 380 -21.53 -16.53 15.04
N LEU A 381 -20.39 -16.97 14.53
CA LEU A 381 -20.30 -17.80 13.31
C LEU A 381 -20.89 -19.19 13.54
N ALA A 382 -20.62 -19.80 14.69
CA ALA A 382 -21.10 -21.13 15.04
C ALA A 382 -22.63 -21.19 15.11
N HIS A 383 -23.27 -20.18 15.69
CA HIS A 383 -24.72 -20.04 15.75
C HIS A 383 -25.31 -19.94 14.35
N PHE A 384 -24.75 -19.07 13.49
CA PHE A 384 -25.28 -18.90 12.14
C PHE A 384 -25.23 -20.20 11.32
N ILE A 385 -24.15 -20.97 11.44
CA ILE A 385 -24.00 -22.24 10.69
C ILE A 385 -24.93 -23.33 11.24
N ASN A 386 -25.06 -23.44 12.56
CA ASN A 386 -25.82 -24.52 13.20
C ASN A 386 -27.32 -24.23 13.33
N GLN A 387 -27.70 -22.96 13.45
CA GLN A 387 -29.06 -22.48 13.70
C GLN A 387 -29.30 -21.17 12.93
N PRO A 388 -29.30 -21.20 11.58
CA PRO A 388 -29.51 -20.00 10.79
C PRO A 388 -30.93 -19.45 10.95
N ASP A 389 -31.05 -18.13 10.85
CA ASP A 389 -32.35 -17.49 10.65
C ASP A 389 -32.98 -17.95 9.33
N GLU A 390 -34.31 -18.09 9.29
CA GLU A 390 -35.03 -18.54 8.09
C GLU A 390 -34.73 -17.65 6.87
N SER A 391 -34.59 -16.35 7.07
CA SER A 391 -34.25 -15.38 6.02
C SER A 391 -32.86 -15.56 5.42
N HIS A 392 -31.93 -16.18 6.14
CA HIS A 392 -30.52 -16.33 5.75
C HIS A 392 -30.06 -17.79 5.64
N ALA A 393 -30.97 -18.76 5.82
CA ALA A 393 -30.67 -20.19 5.75
C ALA A 393 -29.99 -20.62 4.43
N ALA A 394 -30.28 -19.94 3.33
CA ALA A 394 -29.65 -20.19 2.03
C ALA A 394 -28.15 -19.84 2.00
N LEU A 395 -27.65 -19.02 2.93
CA LEU A 395 -26.26 -18.59 3.00
C LEU A 395 -25.36 -19.52 3.83
N VAL A 396 -25.93 -20.47 4.57
CA VAL A 396 -25.16 -21.43 5.39
C VAL A 396 -24.00 -22.08 4.63
N PRO A 397 -24.15 -22.55 3.37
CA PRO A 397 -23.03 -23.14 2.65
C PRO A 397 -21.87 -22.15 2.39
N VAL A 398 -22.19 -20.87 2.19
CA VAL A 398 -21.17 -19.82 1.98
C VAL A 398 -20.44 -19.53 3.29
N TYR A 399 -21.18 -19.48 4.39
CA TYR A 399 -20.66 -19.29 5.74
C TYR A 399 -19.76 -20.41 6.21
N ASP A 400 -20.21 -21.66 6.07
CA ASP A 400 -19.39 -22.84 6.36
C ASP A 400 -18.09 -22.81 5.52
N ALA A 401 -18.19 -22.49 4.23
CA ALA A 401 -17.03 -22.46 3.34
C ALA A 401 -15.97 -21.42 3.73
N PHE A 402 -16.35 -20.17 4.05
CA PHE A 402 -15.36 -19.17 4.48
C PHE A 402 -14.87 -19.43 5.91
N THR A 403 -15.72 -19.97 6.79
CA THR A 403 -15.35 -20.26 8.18
C THR A 403 -14.32 -21.38 8.21
N ARG A 404 -14.52 -22.46 7.46
CA ARG A 404 -13.50 -23.51 7.26
C ARG A 404 -12.24 -22.98 6.61
N GLY A 405 -12.38 -22.11 5.61
CA GLY A 405 -11.25 -21.48 4.94
C GLY A 405 -10.35 -20.71 5.90
N ALA A 406 -10.96 -19.90 6.77
CA ALA A 406 -10.25 -19.02 7.69
C ALA A 406 -9.80 -19.70 8.99
N PHE A 407 -10.63 -20.56 9.58
CA PHE A 407 -10.43 -21.10 10.94
C PHE A 407 -10.14 -22.60 10.97
N GLY A 408 -10.20 -23.30 9.83
CA GLY A 408 -10.06 -24.75 9.76
C GLY A 408 -11.35 -25.48 10.12
N ASP A 409 -11.29 -26.80 10.26
CA ASP A 409 -12.47 -27.67 10.45
C ASP A 409 -12.91 -27.84 11.91
N ASP A 410 -12.15 -27.31 12.87
CA ASP A 410 -12.44 -27.46 14.30
C ASP A 410 -13.45 -26.43 14.78
N GLU A 411 -14.69 -26.85 15.03
CA GLU A 411 -15.77 -25.99 15.51
C GLU A 411 -15.50 -25.37 16.88
N GLN A 412 -14.61 -25.97 17.70
CA GLN A 412 -14.20 -25.34 18.96
C GLN A 412 -13.41 -24.06 18.70
N VAL A 413 -12.59 -24.04 17.65
CA VAL A 413 -11.89 -22.82 17.22
C VAL A 413 -12.92 -21.78 16.76
N TRP A 414 -13.97 -22.19 16.05
CA TRP A 414 -15.01 -21.27 15.58
C TRP A 414 -15.74 -20.58 16.74
N GLN A 415 -16.00 -21.31 17.83
CA GLN A 415 -16.55 -20.72 19.06
C GLN A 415 -15.54 -19.78 19.73
N GLN A 416 -14.28 -20.21 19.89
CA GLN A 416 -13.24 -19.42 20.56
C GLN A 416 -12.96 -18.06 19.89
N VAL A 417 -13.20 -17.95 18.58
CA VAL A 417 -13.02 -16.70 17.83
C VAL A 417 -14.26 -15.78 17.85
N CYS A 418 -15.39 -16.25 18.37
CA CYS A 418 -16.64 -15.49 18.42
C CYS A 418 -16.69 -14.53 19.61
N PRO A 419 -16.90 -13.22 19.39
CA PRO A 419 -17.05 -12.23 20.46
C PRO A 419 -18.17 -12.52 21.48
N THR A 420 -19.22 -13.23 21.04
CA THR A 420 -20.36 -13.61 21.89
C THR A 420 -20.05 -14.71 22.91
N ASP A 421 -18.96 -15.47 22.69
CA ASP A 421 -18.52 -16.57 23.56
C ASP A 421 -17.55 -16.10 24.67
N VAL A 422 -17.27 -14.80 24.76
CA VAL A 422 -16.54 -14.23 25.90
C VAL A 422 -17.43 -14.29 27.15
N GLU A 423 -16.92 -14.91 28.22
CA GLU A 423 -17.67 -15.08 29.47
C GLU A 423 -17.66 -13.81 30.35
N ASP A 424 -16.55 -13.07 30.34
CA ASP A 424 -16.36 -11.89 31.17
C ASP A 424 -15.55 -10.83 30.41
N TRP A 425 -16.27 -9.93 29.73
CA TRP A 425 -15.67 -8.81 29.00
C TRP A 425 -15.03 -7.79 29.93
N ALA A 426 -15.49 -7.67 31.19
CA ALA A 426 -14.85 -6.76 32.14
C ALA A 426 -13.44 -7.24 32.52
N LYS A 427 -13.20 -8.55 32.47
CA LYS A 427 -11.87 -9.15 32.65
C LYS A 427 -11.02 -9.08 31.38
N GLU A 428 -11.58 -9.43 30.22
CA GLU A 428 -10.80 -9.47 28.97
C GLU A 428 -10.50 -8.07 28.40
N TRP A 429 -11.41 -7.12 28.62
CA TRP A 429 -11.31 -5.74 28.11
C TRP A 429 -11.63 -4.70 29.19
N PRO A 430 -10.76 -4.57 30.22
CA PRO A 430 -10.97 -3.63 31.32
C PRO A 430 -10.90 -2.15 30.90
N GLU A 431 -10.26 -1.83 29.77
CA GLU A 431 -10.18 -0.48 29.22
C GLU A 431 -11.44 -0.06 28.44
N GLY A 432 -12.31 -1.02 28.12
CA GLY A 432 -13.51 -0.78 27.32
C GLY A 432 -14.51 0.11 28.05
N LYS A 433 -15.09 1.06 27.30
CA LYS A 433 -16.11 1.98 27.81
C LYS A 433 -17.43 1.84 27.08
N THR A 434 -17.38 1.91 25.75
CA THR A 434 -18.57 1.96 24.91
C THR A 434 -18.44 1.00 23.74
N VAL A 435 -19.53 0.31 23.43
CA VAL A 435 -19.70 -0.43 22.18
C VAL A 435 -20.87 0.16 21.43
N VAL A 436 -20.66 0.46 20.15
CA VAL A 436 -21.73 0.84 19.23
C VAL A 436 -21.88 -0.25 18.20
N VAL A 437 -23.01 -0.94 18.20
CA VAL A 437 -23.36 -1.87 17.13
C VAL A 437 -24.25 -1.17 16.13
N VAL A 438 -23.96 -1.35 14.86
CA VAL A 438 -24.69 -0.74 13.76
C VAL A 438 -25.07 -1.85 12.80
N GLN A 439 -26.36 -1.96 12.49
CA GLN A 439 -26.86 -3.01 11.62
C GLN A 439 -27.95 -2.46 10.71
N SER A 440 -27.81 -2.71 9.41
CA SER A 440 -28.91 -2.49 8.48
C SER A 440 -29.95 -3.59 8.63
N ARG A 441 -31.23 -3.20 8.69
CA ARG A 441 -32.38 -4.13 8.66
C ARG A 441 -32.64 -4.69 7.26
N GLU A 442 -32.01 -4.10 6.25
CA GLU A 442 -32.07 -4.50 4.84
C GLU A 442 -30.87 -5.37 4.43
N ASP A 443 -29.97 -5.67 5.37
CA ASP A 443 -28.77 -6.48 5.13
C ASP A 443 -29.15 -7.88 4.64
N GLY A 444 -28.76 -8.20 3.41
CA GLY A 444 -29.04 -9.50 2.79
C GLY A 444 -27.97 -10.56 3.08
N LEU A 445 -26.88 -10.21 3.77
CA LEU A 445 -25.77 -11.12 4.05
C LEU A 445 -25.66 -11.49 5.53
N VAL A 446 -25.88 -10.53 6.44
CA VAL A 446 -25.77 -10.72 7.89
C VAL A 446 -27.12 -10.45 8.56
N PRO A 447 -27.69 -11.44 9.27
CA PRO A 447 -28.98 -11.25 9.91
C PRO A 447 -28.90 -10.36 11.15
N TYR A 448 -29.99 -9.64 11.41
CA TYR A 448 -30.13 -8.78 12.58
C TYR A 448 -29.95 -9.52 13.92
N SER A 449 -30.24 -10.83 13.97
CA SER A 449 -30.05 -11.68 15.15
C SER A 449 -28.60 -11.70 15.66
N GLN A 450 -27.61 -11.52 14.79
CA GLN A 450 -26.20 -11.38 15.20
C GLN A 450 -26.01 -10.16 16.12
N THR A 451 -26.62 -9.04 15.75
CA THR A 451 -26.58 -7.80 16.52
C THR A 451 -27.36 -7.92 17.82
N GLU A 452 -28.55 -8.52 17.80
CA GLU A 452 -29.33 -8.76 19.02
C GLU A 452 -28.56 -9.63 20.02
N LEU A 453 -27.99 -10.74 19.54
CA LEU A 453 -27.19 -11.65 20.35
C LEU A 453 -25.97 -10.93 20.93
N MET A 454 -25.23 -10.18 20.12
CA MET A 454 -24.04 -9.46 20.60
C MET A 454 -24.38 -8.43 21.68
N LYS A 455 -25.44 -7.64 21.48
CA LYS A 455 -25.90 -6.68 22.50
C LYS A 455 -26.29 -7.35 23.79
N MET A 456 -27.05 -8.43 23.71
CA MET A 456 -27.49 -9.20 24.86
C MET A 456 -26.27 -9.73 25.63
N ARG A 457 -25.32 -10.38 24.94
CA ARG A 457 -24.10 -10.92 25.56
C ARG A 457 -23.26 -9.84 26.22
N LEU A 458 -23.01 -8.72 25.53
CA LEU A 458 -22.28 -7.58 26.11
C LEU A 458 -22.96 -7.03 27.36
N SER A 459 -24.30 -6.95 27.37
CA SER A 459 -25.07 -6.46 28.53
C SER A 459 -25.00 -7.41 29.73
N GLU A 460 -24.89 -8.72 29.47
CA GLU A 460 -24.80 -9.75 30.52
C GLU A 460 -23.39 -9.92 31.10
N THR A 461 -22.36 -9.74 30.27
CA THR A 461 -20.97 -10.15 30.58
C THR A 461 -20.02 -8.97 30.74
N SER A 462 -20.52 -7.73 30.68
CA SER A 462 -19.71 -6.52 30.77
C SER A 462 -20.40 -5.39 31.55
N LYS A 463 -19.65 -4.31 31.78
CA LYS A 463 -20.19 -3.02 32.27
C LYS A 463 -20.13 -1.93 31.19
N LEU A 464 -19.96 -2.34 29.94
CA LEU A 464 -19.82 -1.44 28.80
C LEU A 464 -21.15 -0.75 28.53
N GLU A 465 -21.08 0.51 28.09
CA GLU A 465 -22.23 1.18 27.52
C GLU A 465 -22.48 0.61 26.11
N VAL A 466 -23.60 -0.09 25.93
CA VAL A 466 -23.96 -0.70 24.65
C VAL A 466 -25.01 0.16 23.95
N LYS A 467 -24.66 0.71 22.78
CA LYS A 467 -25.54 1.51 21.92
C LYS A 467 -25.81 0.79 20.61
N GLU A 468 -26.98 1.02 20.07
CA GLU A 468 -27.33 0.61 18.71
C GLU A 468 -27.62 1.85 17.89
N LEU A 469 -27.06 1.93 16.68
CA LEU A 469 -27.43 2.91 15.66
C LEU A 469 -28.01 2.18 14.46
N ASP A 470 -29.02 2.77 13.82
CA ASP A 470 -29.60 2.23 12.59
C ASP A 470 -28.68 2.54 11.39
N ALA A 471 -28.63 1.60 10.44
CA ALA A 471 -28.05 1.80 9.11
C ALA A 471 -29.09 1.47 8.02
N GLY A 472 -28.91 2.05 6.83
CA GLY A 472 -29.73 1.76 5.65
C GLY A 472 -28.94 1.03 4.55
N GLY A 473 -29.67 0.44 3.61
CA GLY A 473 -29.12 -0.23 2.43
C GLY A 473 -28.65 -1.67 2.67
N ASP A 474 -28.20 -2.34 1.62
CA ASP A 474 -27.69 -3.71 1.71
C ASP A 474 -26.28 -3.73 2.35
N HIS A 475 -25.78 -4.93 2.67
CA HIS A 475 -24.59 -5.18 3.48
C HIS A 475 -23.37 -4.29 3.19
N ASN A 476 -23.10 -4.05 1.90
CA ASN A 476 -21.93 -3.31 1.41
C ASN A 476 -22.25 -1.84 1.07
N ASP A 477 -23.52 -1.43 1.08
CA ASP A 477 -23.90 -0.07 0.71
C ASP A 477 -23.40 0.95 1.74
N LEU A 478 -23.25 0.51 3.00
CA LEU A 478 -22.76 1.30 4.12
C LEU A 478 -21.40 1.97 3.85
N TRP A 479 -20.45 1.25 3.24
CA TRP A 479 -19.14 1.81 2.89
C TRP A 479 -19.06 2.36 1.46
N LYS A 480 -19.89 1.87 0.52
CA LYS A 480 -19.93 2.39 -0.86
C LYS A 480 -20.37 3.84 -0.95
N GLN A 481 -21.31 4.26 -0.11
CA GLN A 481 -21.83 5.64 -0.14
C GLN A 481 -20.98 6.60 0.69
N GLY A 482 -20.16 6.11 1.64
CA GLY A 482 -19.19 6.88 2.43
C GLY A 482 -19.80 7.87 3.43
N ASP A 483 -20.86 8.57 3.05
CA ASP A 483 -21.57 9.60 3.84
C ASP A 483 -22.17 9.01 5.12
N SER A 484 -22.98 7.96 5.01
CA SER A 484 -23.63 7.33 6.17
C SER A 484 -22.62 6.78 7.18
N LEU A 485 -21.54 6.18 6.69
CA LEU A 485 -20.48 5.67 7.56
C LEU A 485 -19.74 6.81 8.26
N ALA A 486 -19.48 7.92 7.58
CA ALA A 486 -18.89 9.12 8.21
C ALA A 486 -19.82 9.69 9.30
N GLU A 487 -21.12 9.80 9.03
CA GLU A 487 -22.12 10.28 9.99
C GLU A 487 -22.15 9.42 11.26
N ILE A 488 -22.21 8.09 11.10
CA ILE A 488 -22.13 7.13 12.21
C ILE A 488 -20.86 7.38 13.03
N MET A 489 -19.69 7.43 12.39
CA MET A 489 -18.42 7.58 13.11
C MET A 489 -18.31 8.93 13.83
N LEU A 490 -18.86 10.01 13.26
CA LEU A 490 -18.94 11.32 13.90
C LEU A 490 -19.88 11.31 15.11
N GLU A 491 -21.04 10.65 15.02
CA GLU A 491 -21.95 10.49 16.16
C GLU A 491 -21.29 9.69 17.32
N VAL A 492 -20.57 8.62 17.00
CA VAL A 492 -19.79 7.87 17.99
C VAL A 492 -18.70 8.74 18.62
N LEU A 493 -17.98 9.52 17.80
CA LEU A 493 -16.94 10.42 18.28
C LEU A 493 -17.49 11.46 19.28
N GLU A 494 -18.65 12.06 18.99
CA GLU A 494 -19.27 13.07 19.86
C GLU A 494 -19.95 12.50 21.11
N SER A 495 -20.47 11.27 21.03
CA SER A 495 -21.11 10.62 22.18
C SER A 495 -20.08 10.03 23.15
N SER A 496 -18.95 9.55 22.65
CA SER A 496 -17.90 8.96 23.47
C SER A 496 -17.07 9.98 24.27
N THR A 497 -17.06 11.26 23.89
CA THR A 497 -16.36 12.33 24.65
C THR A 497 -17.17 12.92 25.80
N LYS A 498 -18.49 12.71 25.86
CA LYS A 498 -19.33 13.19 26.98
C LYS A 498 -19.19 12.35 28.25
N HIS A 499 -18.53 11.20 28.17
CA HIS A 499 -18.41 10.21 29.25
C HIS A 499 -16.96 9.99 29.73
N ASP A 500 -16.00 10.77 29.19
CA ASP A 500 -14.64 10.93 29.72
C ASP A 500 -14.57 12.13 30.67
#